data_AF-A0A1Q6KI01-F1
#
_entry.id   AF-A0A1Q6KI01-F1
#
_cell.length_a   1.000
_cell.length_b   1.000
_cell.length_c   1.000
_cell.angle_alpha   90.00
_cell.angle_beta   90.00
_cell.angle_gamma   90.00
#
_symmetry.space_group_name_H-M   'P 1'
#
loop_
_entity.id
_entity.type
_entity.pdbx_description
1 polymer ?
#
loop_
_entity_poly.entity_id
_entity_poly.type
_entity_poly.pdbx_seq_one_letter_code
_entity_poly.pdbx_strand_id
1 'polypeptide(L)'
;MENNFNITANIIEAINTILSNLFSSIDESIYSILDDITFVNSDIINDSYFEKILGTSTSNGILLIANSLLFGVLLYYSIKLLFAHFTYQQVENPKQFIFKLIIWGICINSSYFFIEQFLNIISNISLAIRSIGEDLFHKSICFSELISELNSSFNTDSSLDIFSLDGIIKASLTTSLLNLVFTYSFRYVMLKIFILLTPFAILSLVLESTSWFFKAWSKNLFSLLFIQIIVAIVLLILFSMDYSSNNLLTKFIYIGAMYTLIKSNSFVRDFIGGVSTTFTQNVENIFKKTH
;
A
#
# COMPACT_ATOMS: atom_id res chain seq x y z
N MET A 1 27.73 -40.99 25.97
CA MET A 1 27.86 -39.94 24.93
C MET A 1 26.91 -40.16 23.76
N GLU A 2 26.49 -41.38 23.41
CA GLU A 2 25.49 -41.66 22.35
C GLU A 2 24.08 -41.10 22.63
N ASN A 3 23.59 -41.13 23.89
CA ASN A 3 22.25 -40.60 24.19
C ASN A 3 22.08 -39.09 23.96
N ASN A 4 23.14 -38.29 24.13
CA ASN A 4 23.07 -36.84 23.89
C ASN A 4 23.04 -36.50 22.39
N PHE A 5 23.73 -37.29 21.56
CA PHE A 5 23.66 -37.13 20.09
C PHE A 5 22.25 -37.36 19.55
N ASN A 6 21.53 -38.32 20.13
CA ASN A 6 20.16 -38.64 19.75
C ASN A 6 19.18 -37.51 20.15
N ILE A 7 19.39 -36.88 21.31
CA ILE A 7 18.56 -35.74 21.75
C ILE A 7 18.79 -34.50 20.87
N THR A 8 20.04 -34.17 20.55
CA THR A 8 20.35 -33.00 19.71
C THR A 8 19.82 -33.18 18.29
N ALA A 9 19.96 -34.37 17.69
CA ALA A 9 19.41 -34.67 16.37
C ALA A 9 17.88 -34.57 16.36
N ASN A 10 17.20 -35.14 17.37
CA ASN A 10 15.74 -35.05 17.49
C ASN A 10 15.24 -33.61 17.68
N ILE A 11 15.99 -32.77 18.41
CA ILE A 11 15.65 -31.34 18.56
C ILE A 11 15.78 -30.60 17.23
N ILE A 12 16.86 -30.83 16.48
CA ILE A 12 17.08 -30.20 15.17
C ILE A 12 15.99 -30.63 14.19
N GLU A 13 15.65 -31.92 14.17
CA GLU A 13 14.58 -32.45 13.31
C GLU A 13 13.21 -31.87 13.69
N ALA A 14 12.91 -31.74 14.99
CA ALA A 14 11.69 -31.10 15.46
C ALA A 14 11.62 -29.61 15.04
N ILE A 15 12.72 -28.87 15.18
CA ILE A 15 12.82 -27.47 14.75
C ILE A 15 12.61 -27.35 13.23
N ASN A 16 13.31 -28.18 12.45
CA ASN A 16 13.20 -28.19 10.99
C ASN A 16 11.77 -28.51 10.54
N THR A 17 11.10 -29.45 11.20
CA THR A 17 9.70 -29.80 10.91
C THR A 17 8.74 -28.65 11.23
N ILE A 18 8.86 -28.03 12.41
CA ILE A 18 7.98 -26.93 12.84
C ILE A 18 8.10 -25.74 11.88
N LEU A 19 9.32 -25.34 11.56
CA LEU A 19 9.57 -24.18 10.72
C LEU A 19 9.31 -24.47 9.24
N SER A 20 9.53 -25.70 8.76
CA SER A 20 9.10 -26.10 7.42
C SER A 20 7.58 -26.02 7.27
N ASN A 21 6.83 -26.48 8.26
CA ASN A 21 5.36 -26.36 8.28
C ASN A 21 4.91 -24.90 8.36
N LEU A 22 5.61 -24.07 9.12
CA LEU A 22 5.33 -22.63 9.20
C LEU A 22 5.56 -21.95 7.84
N PHE A 23 6.71 -22.19 7.21
CA PHE A 23 7.07 -21.56 5.93
C PHE A 23 6.15 -22.01 4.81
N SER A 24 5.83 -23.29 4.71
CA SER A 24 4.87 -23.79 3.71
C SER A 24 3.47 -23.18 3.89
N SER A 25 2.97 -23.10 5.13
CA SER A 25 1.67 -22.46 5.40
C SER A 25 1.65 -20.97 5.06
N ILE A 26 2.75 -20.26 5.31
CA ILE A 26 2.91 -18.84 4.96
C ILE A 26 2.93 -18.68 3.44
N ASP A 27 3.73 -19.48 2.75
CA ASP A 27 3.91 -19.39 1.30
C ASP A 27 2.58 -19.63 0.56
N GLU A 28 1.89 -20.74 0.80
CA GLU A 28 0.65 -21.09 0.08
C GLU A 28 -0.47 -20.05 0.26
N SER A 29 -0.52 -19.39 1.42
CA SER A 29 -1.55 -18.39 1.71
C SER A 29 -1.23 -17.00 1.16
N ILE A 30 0.05 -16.68 0.91
CA ILE A 30 0.49 -15.32 0.57
C ILE A 30 0.44 -15.03 -0.93
N TYR A 31 0.57 -16.05 -1.80
CA TYR A 31 0.83 -15.85 -3.23
C TYR A 31 -0.21 -14.98 -3.93
N SER A 32 -1.49 -15.30 -3.78
CA SER A 32 -2.58 -14.54 -4.39
C SER A 32 -2.88 -13.24 -3.66
N ILE A 33 -2.82 -13.28 -2.32
CA ILE A 33 -3.16 -12.13 -1.48
C ILE A 33 -2.21 -10.96 -1.74
N LEU A 34 -0.91 -11.23 -1.90
CA LEU A 34 0.11 -10.19 -2.09
C LEU A 34 -0.07 -9.43 -3.41
N ASP A 35 -0.47 -10.12 -4.48
CA ASP A 35 -0.73 -9.48 -5.78
C ASP A 35 -1.96 -8.55 -5.69
N ASP A 36 -3.06 -9.04 -5.09
CA ASP A 36 -4.32 -8.29 -4.96
C ASP A 36 -4.19 -7.02 -4.10
N ILE A 37 -3.42 -7.09 -3.00
CA ILE A 37 -3.22 -5.92 -2.13
C ILE A 37 -2.19 -4.93 -2.68
N THR A 38 -1.31 -5.36 -3.59
CA THR A 38 -0.24 -4.51 -4.13
C THR A 38 -0.69 -3.74 -5.35
N PHE A 39 -1.42 -4.40 -6.26
CA PHE A 39 -1.94 -3.81 -7.50
C PHE A 39 -3.41 -3.43 -7.32
N VAL A 40 -3.63 -2.20 -6.85
CA VAL A 40 -4.97 -1.70 -6.56
C VAL A 40 -5.61 -1.10 -7.82
N ASN A 41 -6.84 -1.55 -8.12
CA ASN A 41 -7.67 -1.08 -9.22
C ASN A 41 -8.92 -0.33 -8.71
N SER A 42 -9.76 0.16 -9.62
CA SER A 42 -11.06 0.77 -9.29
C SER A 42 -11.99 -0.13 -8.48
N ASP A 43 -11.77 -1.45 -8.52
CA ASP A 43 -12.58 -2.43 -7.79
C ASP A 43 -12.60 -2.20 -6.27
N ILE A 44 -11.60 -1.51 -5.72
CA ILE A 44 -11.59 -1.10 -4.31
C ILE A 44 -12.81 -0.25 -3.92
N ILE A 45 -13.41 0.46 -4.88
CA ILE A 45 -14.59 1.31 -4.70
C ILE A 45 -15.88 0.49 -4.81
N ASN A 46 -15.89 -0.53 -5.68
CA ASN A 46 -17.07 -1.30 -6.07
C ASN A 46 -17.40 -2.47 -5.12
N ASP A 47 -16.70 -2.58 -3.99
CA ASP A 47 -17.02 -3.54 -2.93
C ASP A 47 -18.39 -3.19 -2.32
N SER A 48 -19.33 -4.13 -2.36
CA SER A 48 -20.73 -3.95 -1.92
C SER A 48 -20.91 -3.35 -0.52
N TYR A 49 -19.97 -3.59 0.41
CA TYR A 49 -20.02 -2.98 1.75
C TYR A 49 -19.41 -1.59 1.75
N PHE A 50 -18.34 -1.39 0.99
CA PHE A 50 -17.68 -0.10 0.87
C PHE A 50 -18.54 0.90 0.10
N GLU A 51 -19.16 0.49 -0.99
CA GLU A 51 -20.09 1.29 -1.80
C GLU A 51 -21.27 1.81 -0.94
N LYS A 52 -21.78 0.98 -0.02
CA LYS A 52 -22.82 1.41 0.95
C LYS A 52 -22.34 2.49 1.91
N ILE A 53 -21.06 2.45 2.33
CA ILE A 53 -20.45 3.48 3.18
C ILE A 53 -20.25 4.77 2.39
N LEU A 54 -19.78 4.67 1.15
CA LEU A 54 -19.56 5.82 0.25
C LEU A 54 -20.87 6.55 -0.06
N GLY A 55 -21.94 5.77 -0.25
CA GLY A 55 -23.27 6.25 -0.65
C GLY A 55 -23.45 6.18 -2.15
N THR A 56 -24.45 5.42 -2.61
CA THR A 56 -24.79 5.26 -4.03
C THR A 56 -25.60 6.43 -4.61
N SER A 57 -26.01 7.38 -3.77
CA SER A 57 -26.78 8.56 -4.14
C SER A 57 -26.36 9.77 -3.30
N THR A 58 -26.71 10.97 -3.76
CA THR A 58 -26.49 12.25 -3.05
C THR A 58 -27.15 12.33 -1.68
N SER A 59 -28.06 11.39 -1.38
CA SER A 59 -28.85 11.31 -0.16
C SER A 59 -28.38 10.24 0.83
N ASN A 60 -27.33 9.49 0.54
CA ASN A 60 -26.89 8.35 1.36
C ASN A 60 -25.38 8.39 1.64
N GLY A 61 -24.97 7.68 2.69
CA GLY A 61 -23.56 7.47 3.03
C GLY A 61 -22.80 8.73 3.42
N ILE A 62 -21.47 8.69 3.23
CA ILE A 62 -20.58 9.81 3.54
C ILE A 62 -20.89 11.06 2.69
N LEU A 63 -21.46 10.86 1.49
CA LEU A 63 -21.73 11.95 0.55
C LEU A 63 -22.81 12.91 1.09
N LEU A 64 -23.82 12.38 1.78
CA LEU A 64 -24.83 13.20 2.47
C LEU A 64 -24.19 14.06 3.58
N ILE A 65 -23.23 13.50 4.33
CA ILE A 65 -22.51 14.24 5.37
C ILE A 65 -21.75 15.40 4.73
N ALA A 66 -21.03 15.17 3.63
CA ALA A 66 -20.31 16.22 2.92
C ALA A 66 -21.25 17.31 2.37
N ASN A 67 -22.40 16.94 1.79
CA ASN A 67 -23.41 17.88 1.31
C ASN A 67 -24.01 18.72 2.46
N SER A 68 -24.23 18.11 3.63
CA SER A 68 -24.70 18.83 4.82
C SER A 68 -23.64 19.80 5.37
N LEU A 69 -22.37 19.39 5.33
CA LEU A 69 -21.24 20.21 5.77
C LEU A 69 -20.97 21.39 4.81
N LEU A 70 -21.30 21.24 3.52
CA LEU A 70 -21.31 22.34 2.56
C LEU A 70 -22.28 23.47 2.97
N PHE A 71 -23.47 23.12 3.48
CA PHE A 71 -24.37 24.13 4.06
C PHE A 71 -23.78 24.77 5.32
N GLY A 72 -23.10 23.98 6.15
CA GLY A 72 -22.35 24.50 7.31
C GLY A 72 -21.26 25.51 6.91
N VAL A 73 -20.54 25.25 5.83
CA VAL A 73 -19.55 26.18 5.24
C VAL A 73 -20.21 27.47 4.75
N LEU A 74 -21.36 27.38 4.11
CA LEU A 74 -22.14 28.55 3.67
C LEU A 74 -22.58 29.41 4.88
N LEU A 75 -23.06 28.77 5.94
CA LEU A 75 -23.48 29.45 7.16
C LEU A 75 -22.28 30.11 7.85
N TYR A 76 -21.15 29.40 7.97
CA TYR A 76 -19.89 29.94 8.50
C TYR A 76 -19.45 31.19 7.73
N TYR A 77 -19.48 31.14 6.39
CA TYR A 77 -19.14 32.29 5.56
C TYR A 77 -20.11 33.46 5.79
N SER A 78 -21.40 33.19 5.92
CA SER A 78 -22.42 34.22 6.16
C SER A 78 -22.20 34.94 7.49
N ILE A 79 -21.91 34.21 8.56
CA ILE A 79 -21.55 34.78 9.87
C ILE A 79 -20.25 35.60 9.75
N LYS A 80 -19.23 35.06 9.08
CA LYS A 80 -17.95 35.75 8.89
C LYS A 80 -18.11 37.05 8.11
N LEU A 81 -18.98 37.07 7.10
CA LEU A 81 -19.32 38.26 6.32
C LEU A 81 -19.99 39.34 7.19
N LEU A 82 -20.92 38.95 8.06
CA LEU A 82 -21.55 39.86 9.02
C LEU A 82 -20.51 40.47 9.97
N PHE A 83 -19.63 39.65 10.55
CA PHE A 83 -18.57 40.13 11.44
C PHE A 83 -17.56 41.04 10.75
N ALA A 84 -17.21 40.76 9.50
CA ALA A 84 -16.30 41.60 8.71
C ALA A 84 -16.81 43.03 8.54
N HIS A 85 -18.13 43.20 8.43
CA HIS A 85 -18.76 44.52 8.40
C HIS A 85 -18.56 45.28 9.73
N PHE A 86 -18.44 44.58 10.85
CA PHE A 86 -18.16 45.20 12.16
C PHE A 86 -16.67 45.41 12.43
N THR A 87 -15.79 44.52 11.97
CA THR A 87 -14.34 44.53 12.28
C THR A 87 -13.48 45.15 11.18
N TYR A 88 -14.06 45.59 10.06
CA TYR A 88 -13.37 46.11 8.87
C TYR A 88 -12.30 45.16 8.31
N GLN A 89 -12.41 43.86 8.60
CA GLN A 89 -11.51 42.85 8.07
C GLN A 89 -11.85 42.54 6.61
N GLN A 90 -10.82 42.37 5.78
CA GLN A 90 -11.03 41.94 4.40
C GLN A 90 -11.49 40.47 4.40
N VAL A 91 -12.68 40.25 3.84
CA VAL A 91 -13.24 38.93 3.57
C VAL A 91 -13.37 38.76 2.06
N GLU A 92 -13.29 37.52 1.61
CA GLU A 92 -13.48 37.16 0.21
C GLU A 92 -14.78 37.76 -0.36
N ASN A 93 -14.78 38.11 -1.64
CA ASN A 93 -15.96 38.69 -2.27
C ASN A 93 -17.10 37.66 -2.34
N PRO A 94 -18.35 38.01 -1.96
CA PRO A 94 -19.49 37.08 -2.00
C PRO A 94 -19.72 36.39 -3.34
N LYS A 95 -19.50 37.11 -4.46
CA LYS A 95 -19.62 36.54 -5.80
C LYS A 95 -18.59 35.45 -6.07
N GLN A 96 -17.34 35.65 -5.63
CA GLN A 96 -16.26 34.67 -5.79
C GLN A 96 -16.52 33.44 -4.93
N PHE A 97 -16.96 33.63 -3.68
CA PHE A 97 -17.30 32.56 -2.77
C PHE A 97 -18.46 31.69 -3.30
N ILE A 98 -19.58 32.30 -3.72
CA ILE A 98 -20.74 31.55 -4.26
C ILE A 98 -20.33 30.76 -5.51
N PHE A 99 -19.54 31.37 -6.40
CA PHE A 99 -19.06 30.68 -7.60
C PHE A 99 -18.19 29.45 -7.26
N LYS A 100 -17.25 29.59 -6.32
CA LYS A 100 -16.45 28.45 -5.79
C LYS A 100 -17.34 27.38 -5.17
N LEU A 101 -18.33 27.79 -4.38
CA LEU A 101 -19.23 26.87 -3.68
C LEU A 101 -20.07 26.03 -4.67
N ILE A 102 -20.54 26.62 -5.77
CA ILE A 102 -21.26 25.88 -6.82
C ILE A 102 -20.33 24.88 -7.51
N ILE A 103 -19.14 25.30 -7.94
CA ILE A 103 -18.18 24.42 -8.62
C ILE A 103 -17.80 23.25 -7.72
N TRP A 104 -17.35 23.53 -6.50
CA TRP A 104 -16.90 22.48 -5.59
C TRP A 104 -18.07 21.63 -5.08
N GLY A 105 -19.29 22.18 -4.97
CA GLY A 105 -20.49 21.42 -4.68
C GLY A 105 -20.78 20.35 -5.74
N ILE A 106 -20.62 20.69 -7.02
CA ILE A 106 -20.73 19.70 -8.12
C ILE A 106 -19.60 18.67 -8.00
N CYS A 107 -18.36 19.11 -7.77
CA CYS A 107 -17.22 18.21 -7.64
C CYS A 107 -17.32 17.24 -6.44
N ILE A 108 -17.95 17.63 -5.33
CA ILE A 108 -18.21 16.74 -4.19
C ILE A 108 -19.11 15.58 -4.60
N ASN A 109 -20.19 15.87 -5.35
CA ASN A 109 -21.12 14.86 -5.82
C ASN A 109 -20.51 13.92 -6.88
N SER A 110 -19.56 14.42 -7.67
CA SER A 110 -18.78 13.61 -8.62
C SER A 110 -17.44 13.11 -8.07
N SER A 111 -17.21 13.17 -6.76
CA SER A 111 -15.90 12.91 -6.14
C SER A 111 -15.38 11.50 -6.41
N TYR A 112 -16.24 10.48 -6.27
CA TYR A 112 -15.84 9.08 -6.48
C TYR A 112 -15.52 8.77 -7.94
N PHE A 113 -16.22 9.41 -8.89
CA PHE A 113 -15.89 9.29 -10.30
C PHE A 113 -14.45 9.76 -10.57
N PHE A 114 -14.04 10.90 -10.00
CA PHE A 114 -12.65 11.38 -10.18
C PHE A 114 -11.62 10.41 -9.59
N ILE A 115 -11.90 9.83 -8.42
CA ILE A 115 -11.00 8.85 -7.80
C ILE A 115 -10.93 7.56 -8.60
N GLU A 116 -12.06 7.07 -9.11
CA GLU A 116 -12.11 5.88 -9.96
C GLU A 116 -11.23 6.06 -11.20
N GLN A 117 -11.37 7.19 -11.91
CA GLN A 117 -10.53 7.50 -13.06
C GLN A 117 -9.05 7.60 -12.68
N PHE A 118 -8.74 8.20 -11.52
CA PHE A 118 -7.37 8.31 -11.06
C PHE A 118 -6.74 6.95 -10.73
N LEU A 119 -7.49 6.07 -10.05
CA LEU A 119 -7.08 4.70 -9.78
C LEU A 119 -6.84 3.92 -11.08
N ASN A 120 -7.73 4.05 -12.06
CA ASN A 120 -7.59 3.39 -13.35
C ASN A 120 -6.34 3.85 -14.10
N ILE A 121 -6.00 5.14 -14.06
CA ILE A 121 -4.77 5.64 -14.68
C ILE A 121 -3.53 4.98 -14.05
N ILE A 122 -3.44 4.99 -12.71
CA ILE A 122 -2.27 4.42 -12.01
C ILE A 122 -2.21 2.89 -12.18
N SER A 123 -3.36 2.22 -12.14
CA SER A 123 -3.46 0.78 -12.42
C SER A 123 -2.97 0.44 -13.82
N ASN A 124 -3.47 1.14 -14.85
CA ASN A 124 -3.06 0.93 -16.24
C ASN A 124 -1.58 1.19 -16.46
N ILE A 125 -0.99 2.18 -15.78
CA ILE A 125 0.47 2.40 -15.83
C ILE A 125 1.22 1.19 -15.26
N SER A 126 0.80 0.66 -14.11
CA SER A 126 1.44 -0.53 -13.54
C SER A 126 1.24 -1.79 -14.40
N LEU A 127 0.06 -1.95 -15.00
CA LEU A 127 -0.23 -3.04 -15.92
C LEU A 127 0.63 -2.95 -17.19
N ALA A 128 0.81 -1.75 -17.76
CA ALA A 128 1.67 -1.56 -18.92
C ALA A 128 3.14 -1.92 -18.63
N ILE A 129 3.64 -1.58 -17.44
CA ILE A 129 5.01 -1.97 -17.03
C ILE A 129 5.12 -3.49 -16.92
N ARG A 130 4.12 -4.15 -16.33
CA ARG A 130 4.08 -5.60 -16.21
C ARG A 130 3.98 -6.28 -17.57
N SER A 131 3.08 -5.82 -18.44
CA SER A 131 2.89 -6.39 -19.78
C SER A 131 4.16 -6.30 -20.64
N ILE A 132 4.89 -5.18 -20.55
CA ILE A 132 6.19 -5.04 -21.23
C ILE A 132 7.14 -6.17 -20.82
N GLY A 133 7.21 -6.49 -19.53
CA GLY A 133 8.08 -7.56 -19.09
C GLY A 133 7.51 -8.97 -19.32
N GLU A 134 6.18 -9.13 -19.40
CA GLU A 134 5.56 -10.40 -19.86
C GLU A 134 5.94 -10.70 -21.31
N ASP A 135 5.93 -9.68 -22.17
CA ASP A 135 6.36 -9.80 -23.57
C ASP A 135 7.86 -10.11 -23.68
N LEU A 136 8.70 -9.56 -22.80
CA LEU A 136 10.16 -9.76 -22.81
C LEU A 136 10.61 -11.11 -22.24
N PHE A 137 9.97 -11.56 -21.15
CA PHE A 137 10.42 -12.75 -20.40
C PHE A 137 9.51 -13.97 -20.59
N HIS A 138 8.38 -13.82 -21.29
CA HIS A 138 7.37 -14.87 -21.51
C HIS A 138 6.84 -15.51 -20.22
N LYS A 139 6.82 -14.74 -19.13
CA LYS A 139 6.30 -15.12 -17.80
C LYS A 139 5.45 -13.99 -17.25
N SER A 140 4.41 -14.30 -16.48
CA SER A 140 3.60 -13.29 -15.80
C SER A 140 4.41 -12.56 -14.75
N ILE A 141 4.51 -11.24 -14.85
CA ILE A 141 5.21 -10.43 -13.83
C ILE A 141 4.27 -10.20 -12.66
N CYS A 142 4.36 -11.06 -11.65
CA CYS A 142 3.59 -10.99 -10.42
C CYS A 142 4.38 -11.57 -9.24
N PHE A 143 3.93 -11.29 -8.02
CA PHE A 143 4.52 -11.87 -6.82
C PHE A 143 4.31 -13.37 -6.75
N SER A 144 3.14 -13.86 -7.16
CA SER A 144 2.87 -15.30 -7.22
C SER A 144 3.90 -16.06 -8.07
N GLU A 145 4.20 -15.57 -9.28
CA GLU A 145 5.23 -16.18 -10.14
C GLU A 145 6.63 -16.02 -9.55
N LEU A 146 6.94 -14.87 -8.94
CA LEU A 146 8.22 -14.63 -8.31
C LEU A 146 8.47 -15.62 -7.17
N ILE A 147 7.46 -15.88 -6.33
CA ILE A 147 7.62 -16.80 -5.21
C ILE A 147 7.67 -18.25 -5.70
N SER A 148 6.94 -18.59 -6.77
CA SER A 148 7.06 -19.88 -7.45
C SER A 148 8.49 -20.13 -7.96
N GLU A 149 9.08 -19.15 -8.65
CA GLU A 149 10.45 -19.24 -9.17
C GLU A 149 11.47 -19.34 -8.03
N LEU A 150 11.30 -18.54 -6.96
CA LEU A 150 12.11 -18.67 -5.75
C LEU A 150 12.03 -20.08 -5.18
N ASN A 151 10.82 -20.60 -4.91
CA ASN A 151 10.68 -21.91 -4.31
C ASN A 151 11.20 -23.04 -5.20
N SER A 152 11.11 -22.92 -6.52
CA SER A 152 11.74 -23.86 -7.45
C SER A 152 13.28 -23.83 -7.38
N SER A 153 13.88 -22.64 -7.21
CA SER A 153 15.34 -22.48 -7.12
C SER A 153 15.92 -22.92 -5.76
N PHE A 154 15.11 -22.91 -4.69
CA PHE A 154 15.51 -23.32 -3.34
C PHE A 154 15.05 -24.74 -2.95
N ASN A 155 14.20 -25.40 -3.77
CA ASN A 155 13.85 -26.81 -3.57
C ASN A 155 14.94 -27.73 -4.16
N THR A 156 15.89 -28.09 -3.31
CA THR A 156 16.56 -29.39 -3.40
C THR A 156 15.90 -30.34 -2.40
N ASP A 157 15.48 -31.52 -2.90
CA ASP A 157 14.59 -32.54 -2.34
C ASP A 157 14.97 -33.20 -0.99
N SER A 158 15.48 -32.46 -0.01
CA SER A 158 15.78 -33.03 1.31
C SER A 158 15.44 -32.03 2.40
N SER A 159 14.64 -32.48 3.37
CA SER A 159 14.38 -31.87 4.69
C SER A 159 15.14 -30.57 4.91
N LEU A 160 14.45 -29.42 4.85
CA LEU A 160 15.06 -28.11 5.06
C LEU A 160 15.92 -28.13 6.33
N ASP A 161 17.24 -28.09 6.14
CA ASP A 161 18.13 -27.80 7.24
C ASP A 161 18.17 -26.29 7.43
N ILE A 162 17.46 -25.81 8.43
CA ILE A 162 17.30 -24.38 8.70
C ILE A 162 18.61 -23.74 9.15
N PHE A 163 19.55 -24.55 9.65
CA PHE A 163 20.87 -24.09 10.03
C PHE A 163 21.87 -24.07 8.85
N SER A 164 21.46 -24.55 7.67
CA SER A 164 22.23 -24.36 6.44
C SER A 164 22.06 -22.94 5.91
N LEU A 165 23.03 -22.48 5.10
CA LEU A 165 22.96 -21.17 4.45
C LEU A 165 21.68 -21.02 3.60
N ASP A 166 21.29 -22.08 2.88
CA ASP A 166 20.08 -22.09 2.07
C ASP A 166 18.81 -22.08 2.94
N GLY A 167 18.82 -22.74 4.10
CA GLY A 167 17.77 -22.67 5.10
C GLY A 167 17.59 -21.27 5.68
N ILE A 168 18.69 -20.58 6.01
CA ILE A 168 18.68 -19.19 6.49
C ILE A 168 18.18 -18.24 5.40
N ILE A 169 18.61 -18.43 4.15
CA ILE A 169 18.16 -17.63 3.01
C ILE A 169 16.65 -17.82 2.82
N LYS A 170 16.15 -19.07 2.83
CA LYS A 170 14.72 -19.36 2.73
C LYS A 170 13.93 -18.73 3.89
N ALA A 171 14.41 -18.87 5.12
CA ALA A 171 13.79 -18.24 6.30
C ALA A 171 13.75 -16.71 6.20
N SER A 172 14.81 -16.10 5.65
CA SER A 172 14.87 -14.66 5.43
C SER A 172 13.88 -14.22 4.34
N LEU A 173 13.75 -14.99 3.26
CA LEU A 173 12.81 -14.70 2.17
C LEU A 173 11.36 -14.82 2.64
N THR A 174 10.99 -15.89 3.32
CA THR A 174 9.61 -16.07 3.85
C THR A 174 9.24 -14.97 4.86
N THR A 175 10.17 -14.60 5.74
CA THR A 175 9.98 -13.47 6.66
C THR A 175 9.83 -12.15 5.91
N SER A 176 10.60 -11.95 4.83
CA SER A 176 10.52 -10.73 4.01
C SER A 176 9.18 -10.62 3.26
N LEU A 177 8.67 -11.74 2.72
CA LEU A 177 7.37 -11.84 2.07
C LEU A 177 6.24 -11.52 3.06
N LEU A 178 6.28 -12.10 4.25
CA LEU A 178 5.32 -11.80 5.31
C LEU A 178 5.32 -10.30 5.68
N ASN A 179 6.49 -9.68 5.75
CA ASN A 179 6.60 -8.24 6.03
C ASN A 179 6.01 -7.38 4.89
N LEU A 180 6.20 -7.78 3.64
CA LEU A 180 5.56 -7.13 2.49
C LEU A 180 4.03 -7.23 2.58
N VAL A 181 3.49 -8.40 2.92
CA VAL A 181 2.04 -8.59 3.10
C VAL A 181 1.49 -7.63 4.13
N PHE A 182 2.11 -7.50 5.31
CA PHE A 182 1.64 -6.55 6.31
C PHE A 182 1.76 -5.09 5.86
N THR A 183 2.88 -4.73 5.23
CA THR A 183 3.11 -3.36 4.74
C THR A 183 2.08 -2.96 3.67
N TYR A 184 1.82 -3.83 2.69
CA TYR A 184 0.86 -3.55 1.63
C TYR A 184 -0.59 -3.69 2.09
N SER A 185 -0.89 -4.56 3.05
CA SER A 185 -2.21 -4.62 3.69
C SER A 185 -2.52 -3.30 4.40
N PHE A 186 -1.55 -2.74 5.13
CA PHE A 186 -1.73 -1.44 5.78
C PHE A 186 -1.89 -0.31 4.74
N ARG A 187 -1.11 -0.33 3.65
CA ARG A 187 -1.30 0.58 2.51
C ARG A 187 -2.71 0.49 1.94
N TYR A 188 -3.23 -0.72 1.73
CA TYR A 188 -4.57 -0.95 1.18
C TYR A 188 -5.67 -0.34 2.07
N VAL A 189 -5.60 -0.56 3.39
CA VAL A 189 -6.54 0.06 4.35
C VAL A 189 -6.43 1.59 4.33
N MET A 190 -5.21 2.12 4.30
CA MET A 190 -5.00 3.56 4.21
C MET A 190 -5.58 4.15 2.92
N LEU A 191 -5.45 3.47 1.78
CA LEU A 191 -6.10 3.87 0.53
C LEU A 191 -7.63 3.95 0.70
N LYS A 192 -8.27 2.94 1.30
CA LYS A 192 -9.73 3.00 1.60
C LYS A 192 -10.09 4.22 2.44
N ILE A 193 -9.31 4.55 3.47
CA ILE A 193 -9.53 5.75 4.31
C ILE A 193 -9.39 7.04 3.48
N PHE A 194 -8.34 7.15 2.65
CA PHE A 194 -8.13 8.33 1.81
C PHE A 194 -9.22 8.50 0.75
N ILE A 195 -9.70 7.41 0.15
CA ILE A 195 -10.83 7.40 -0.79
C ILE A 195 -12.10 7.89 -0.09
N LEU A 196 -12.37 7.42 1.13
CA LEU A 196 -13.51 7.86 1.93
C LEU A 196 -13.45 9.36 2.28
N LEU A 197 -12.25 9.91 2.46
CA LEU A 197 -12.04 11.33 2.77
C LEU A 197 -12.18 12.27 1.56
N THR A 198 -12.25 11.74 0.33
CA THR A 198 -12.30 12.52 -0.92
C THR A 198 -13.34 13.65 -0.92
N PRO A 199 -14.63 13.43 -0.61
CA PRO A 199 -15.62 14.51 -0.64
C PRO A 199 -15.31 15.62 0.37
N PHE A 200 -14.75 15.29 1.54
CA PHE A 200 -14.31 16.29 2.52
C PHE A 200 -13.04 17.03 2.07
N ALA A 201 -12.13 16.35 1.39
CA ALA A 201 -10.94 16.96 0.82
C ALA A 201 -11.34 18.01 -0.24
N ILE A 202 -12.27 17.69 -1.13
CA ILE A 202 -12.79 18.64 -2.13
C ILE A 202 -13.55 19.78 -1.44
N LEU A 203 -14.36 19.49 -0.42
CA LEU A 203 -15.05 20.52 0.36
C LEU A 203 -14.07 21.53 0.99
N SER A 204 -12.89 21.09 1.41
CA SER A 204 -11.88 21.98 2.00
C SER A 204 -11.35 23.05 1.03
N LEU A 205 -11.57 22.91 -0.29
CA LEU A 205 -11.20 23.92 -1.29
C LEU A 205 -12.19 25.09 -1.38
N VAL A 206 -13.37 24.97 -0.75
CA VAL A 206 -14.37 26.07 -0.73
C VAL A 206 -13.84 27.26 0.06
N LEU A 207 -13.11 27.02 1.17
CA LEU A 207 -12.44 28.08 1.92
C LEU A 207 -10.93 28.06 1.69
N GLU A 208 -10.35 29.24 1.55
CA GLU A 208 -8.91 29.40 1.42
C GLU A 208 -8.15 28.90 2.67
N SER A 209 -8.71 29.12 3.86
CA SER A 209 -8.10 28.71 5.14
C SER A 209 -7.98 27.19 5.31
N THR A 210 -8.85 26.41 4.65
CA THR A 210 -8.84 24.94 4.73
C THR A 210 -8.18 24.26 3.54
N SER A 211 -7.78 25.04 2.51
CA SER A 211 -7.18 24.51 1.28
C SER A 211 -5.92 23.67 1.49
N TRP A 212 -5.20 23.87 2.59
CA TRP A 212 -4.04 23.06 2.96
C TRP A 212 -4.39 21.58 3.15
N PHE A 213 -5.63 21.28 3.59
CA PHE A 213 -6.09 19.91 3.81
C PHE A 213 -6.18 19.15 2.48
N PHE A 214 -6.76 19.73 1.43
CA PHE A 214 -6.77 19.13 0.09
C PHE A 214 -5.35 18.88 -0.43
N LYS A 215 -4.44 19.86 -0.29
CA LYS A 215 -3.05 19.73 -0.74
C LYS A 215 -2.35 18.56 -0.02
N ALA A 216 -2.54 18.44 1.29
CA ALA A 216 -1.98 17.34 2.08
C ALA A 216 -2.61 15.99 1.71
N TRP A 217 -3.94 15.93 1.59
CA TRP A 217 -4.66 14.73 1.19
C TRP A 217 -4.24 14.23 -0.20
N SER A 218 -4.19 15.11 -1.20
CA SER A 218 -3.84 14.77 -2.58
C SER A 218 -2.40 14.26 -2.68
N LYS A 219 -1.46 14.92 -1.99
CA LYS A 219 -0.06 14.49 -1.91
C LYS A 219 0.06 13.08 -1.32
N ASN A 220 -0.65 12.81 -0.23
CA ASN A 220 -0.61 11.51 0.44
C ASN A 220 -1.27 10.39 -0.39
N LEU A 221 -2.44 10.66 -0.99
CA LEU A 221 -3.11 9.68 -1.85
C LEU A 221 -2.24 9.36 -3.08
N PHE A 222 -1.65 10.37 -3.71
CA PHE A 222 -0.74 10.16 -4.83
C PHE A 222 0.49 9.36 -4.43
N SER A 223 1.13 9.70 -3.30
CA SER A 223 2.24 8.93 -2.74
C SER A 223 1.85 7.45 -2.55
N LEU A 224 0.71 7.15 -1.93
CA LEU A 224 0.30 5.77 -1.70
C LEU A 224 0.03 5.01 -3.00
N LEU A 225 -0.55 5.65 -4.01
CA LEU A 225 -0.79 5.00 -5.31
C LEU A 225 0.51 4.80 -6.09
N PHE A 226 1.44 5.74 -6.04
CA PHE A 226 2.72 5.66 -6.76
C PHE A 226 3.59 4.47 -6.36
N ILE A 227 3.41 3.92 -5.15
CA ILE A 227 4.12 2.72 -4.69
C ILE A 227 3.95 1.55 -5.67
N GLN A 228 2.76 1.31 -6.25
CA GLN A 228 2.57 0.18 -7.16
C GLN A 228 3.37 0.30 -8.46
N ILE A 229 3.65 1.53 -8.91
CA ILE A 229 4.48 1.79 -10.09
C ILE A 229 5.93 1.41 -9.79
N ILE A 230 6.46 1.83 -8.63
CA ILE A 230 7.81 1.45 -8.21
C ILE A 230 7.93 -0.06 -8.06
N VAL A 231 6.93 -0.70 -7.43
CA VAL A 231 6.93 -2.16 -7.26
C VAL A 231 6.95 -2.89 -8.61
N ALA A 232 6.14 -2.45 -9.59
CA ALA A 232 6.15 -3.03 -10.94
C ALA A 232 7.53 -2.93 -11.60
N ILE A 233 8.23 -1.80 -11.44
CA ILE A 233 9.59 -1.61 -11.98
C ILE A 233 10.59 -2.53 -11.27
N VAL A 234 10.52 -2.65 -9.94
CA VAL A 234 11.42 -3.53 -9.18
C VAL A 234 11.20 -5.00 -9.57
N LEU A 235 9.95 -5.43 -9.75
CA LEU A 235 9.63 -6.77 -10.24
C LEU A 235 10.19 -7.02 -11.65
N LEU A 236 10.07 -6.04 -12.56
CA LEU A 236 10.62 -6.17 -13.91
C LEU A 236 12.15 -6.33 -13.89
N ILE A 237 12.85 -5.60 -13.02
CA ILE A 237 14.31 -5.75 -12.84
C ILE A 237 14.66 -7.12 -12.27
N LEU A 238 13.85 -7.62 -11.34
CA LEU A 238 14.02 -8.96 -10.78
C LEU A 238 13.97 -10.00 -11.89
N PHE A 239 12.85 -10.12 -12.60
CA PHE A 239 12.69 -11.12 -13.67
C PHE A 239 13.70 -10.99 -14.83
N SER A 240 14.38 -9.85 -14.97
CA SER A 240 15.46 -9.67 -15.95
C SER A 240 16.78 -10.38 -15.60
N MET A 241 16.94 -10.87 -14.38
CA MET A 241 18.20 -11.48 -13.95
C MET A 241 18.28 -12.96 -14.37
N ASP A 242 19.43 -13.40 -14.89
CA ASP A 242 19.64 -14.80 -15.28
C ASP A 242 19.87 -15.68 -14.05
N TYR A 243 18.89 -16.53 -13.78
CA TYR A 243 18.82 -17.41 -12.62
C TYR A 243 19.37 -18.82 -12.87
N SER A 244 19.89 -19.10 -14.08
CA SER A 244 20.41 -20.42 -14.44
C SER A 244 21.67 -20.83 -13.67
N SER A 245 22.41 -19.86 -13.15
CA SER A 245 23.57 -20.12 -12.30
C SER A 245 23.14 -20.14 -10.84
N ASN A 246 23.24 -21.30 -10.18
CA ASN A 246 23.03 -21.52 -8.75
C ASN A 246 24.11 -20.82 -7.88
N ASN A 247 24.52 -19.63 -8.30
CA ASN A 247 25.55 -18.81 -7.71
C ASN A 247 24.98 -18.14 -6.46
N LEU A 248 25.75 -18.22 -5.37
CA LEU A 248 25.46 -17.50 -4.11
C LEU A 248 25.16 -16.03 -4.35
N LEU A 249 25.80 -15.41 -5.34
CA LEU A 249 25.56 -14.03 -5.76
C LEU A 249 24.08 -13.78 -6.10
N THR A 250 23.49 -14.66 -6.92
CA THR A 250 22.09 -14.56 -7.35
C THR A 250 21.12 -14.68 -6.16
N LYS A 251 21.41 -15.59 -5.22
CA LYS A 251 20.64 -15.75 -3.97
C LYS A 251 20.69 -14.50 -3.09
N PHE A 252 21.85 -13.84 -2.98
CA PHE A 252 21.96 -12.57 -2.26
C PHE A 252 21.28 -11.40 -2.97
N ILE A 253 21.31 -11.37 -4.30
CA ILE A 253 20.60 -10.34 -5.08
C ILE A 253 19.08 -10.46 -4.86
N TYR A 254 18.52 -11.68 -4.76
CA TYR A 254 17.12 -11.87 -4.38
C TYR A 254 16.78 -11.26 -3.03
N ILE A 255 17.59 -11.53 -1.99
CA ILE A 255 17.39 -10.91 -0.67
C ILE A 255 17.46 -9.38 -0.78
N GLY A 256 18.43 -8.84 -1.53
CA GLY A 256 18.57 -7.41 -1.76
C GLY A 256 17.38 -6.78 -2.47
N ALA A 257 16.79 -7.49 -3.43
CA ALA A 257 15.62 -7.03 -4.15
C ALA A 257 14.33 -7.14 -3.32
N MET A 258 14.18 -8.20 -2.52
CA MET A 258 13.12 -8.29 -1.50
C MET A 258 13.21 -7.15 -0.48
N TYR A 259 14.43 -6.82 -0.04
CA TYR A 259 14.66 -5.67 0.83
C TYR A 259 14.35 -4.34 0.13
N THR A 260 14.64 -4.24 -1.17
CA THR A 260 14.25 -3.08 -2.01
C THR A 260 12.74 -2.94 -2.07
N LEU A 261 12.00 -4.05 -2.26
CA LEU A 261 10.54 -4.06 -2.23
C LEU A 261 9.99 -3.59 -0.86
N ILE A 262 10.61 -4.02 0.24
CA ILE A 262 10.23 -3.57 1.59
C ILE A 262 10.48 -2.05 1.74
N LYS A 263 11.60 -1.57 1.19
CA LYS A 263 12.00 -0.15 1.24
C LYS A 263 11.32 0.74 0.20
N SER A 264 10.62 0.18 -0.81
CA SER A 264 9.86 0.95 -1.82
C SER A 264 8.98 2.02 -1.20
N ASN A 265 8.36 1.71 -0.06
CA ASN A 265 7.55 2.65 0.68
C ASN A 265 8.34 3.85 1.24
N SER A 266 9.54 3.61 1.77
CA SER A 266 10.44 4.69 2.18
C SER A 266 10.90 5.50 0.97
N PHE A 267 11.25 4.85 -0.14
CA PHE A 267 11.68 5.55 -1.37
C PHE A 267 10.60 6.49 -1.90
N VAL A 268 9.35 6.04 -1.97
CA VAL A 268 8.23 6.89 -2.36
C VAL A 268 8.05 8.05 -1.39
N ARG A 269 8.11 7.78 -0.08
CA ARG A 269 7.98 8.84 0.93
C ARG A 269 9.09 9.87 0.83
N ASP A 270 10.32 9.46 0.54
CA ASP A 270 11.46 10.38 0.45
C ASP A 270 11.43 11.17 -0.88
N PHE A 271 10.89 10.58 -1.96
CA PHE A 271 10.79 11.22 -3.28
C PHE A 271 9.57 12.14 -3.42
N ILE A 272 8.40 11.70 -2.97
CA ILE A 272 7.12 12.41 -3.12
C ILE A 272 6.74 13.14 -1.82
N GLY A 273 7.10 12.60 -0.66
CA GLY A 273 6.55 12.96 0.64
C GLY A 273 5.21 12.26 0.88
N GLY A 274 4.99 11.74 2.09
CA GLY A 274 3.73 11.05 2.41
C GLY A 274 3.65 10.43 3.81
N VAL A 275 2.51 9.82 4.14
CA VAL A 275 2.34 9.03 5.36
C VAL A 275 3.10 7.71 5.27
N SER A 276 3.80 7.34 6.35
CA SER A 276 4.49 6.06 6.42
C SER A 276 3.51 4.90 6.54
N THR A 277 3.59 3.95 5.62
CA THR A 277 2.91 2.64 5.74
C THR A 277 3.88 1.52 6.13
N THR A 278 5.12 1.86 6.52
CA THR A 278 6.15 0.89 6.89
C THR A 278 5.79 0.21 8.20
N PHE A 279 5.58 -1.10 8.17
CA PHE A 279 5.50 -1.88 9.39
C PHE A 279 6.92 -2.09 9.93
N THR A 280 7.32 -1.27 10.91
CA THR A 280 8.53 -1.51 11.69
C THR A 280 8.17 -2.41 12.85
N GLN A 281 8.68 -3.65 12.85
CA GLN A 281 8.81 -4.41 14.09
C GLN A 281 9.79 -3.65 14.99
N ASN A 282 9.27 -2.78 15.86
CA ASN A 282 10.06 -2.11 16.88
C ASN A 282 10.47 -3.13 17.97
N VAL A 283 11.39 -4.02 17.63
CA VAL A 283 12.10 -4.88 18.61
C VAL A 283 13.05 -4.04 19.47
N GLU A 284 13.30 -2.77 19.10
CA GLU A 284 14.12 -1.82 19.88
C GLU A 284 13.62 -1.61 21.33
N ASN A 285 12.34 -1.87 21.62
CA ASN A 285 11.82 -1.76 22.98
C ASN A 285 11.85 -3.07 23.78
N ILE A 286 12.17 -4.21 23.17
CA ILE A 286 12.30 -5.50 23.89
C ILE A 286 13.68 -5.60 24.54
N PHE A 287 14.70 -4.94 23.99
CA PHE A 287 16.08 -4.93 24.52
C PHE A 287 16.47 -3.66 25.29
N LYS A 288 15.57 -2.67 25.41
CA LYS A 288 15.77 -1.56 26.36
C LYS A 288 15.55 -2.07 27.78
N LYS A 289 16.60 -2.70 28.33
CA LYS A 289 16.77 -2.88 29.77
C LYS A 289 16.58 -1.51 30.43
N THR A 290 15.58 -1.48 31.30
CA THR A 290 15.46 -0.55 32.41
C THR A 290 16.82 -0.33 33.07
N HIS A 291 17.34 0.89 32.97
CA HIS A 291 18.30 1.43 33.93
C HIS A 291 17.52 2.34 34.89
#